data_AF-A0A9J7AJ15-F1
#
_entry.id   AF-A0A9J7AJ15-F1
#
_cell.length_a   1.000
_cell.length_b   1.000
_cell.length_c   1.000
_cell.angle_alpha   90.00
_cell.angle_beta   90.00
_cell.angle_gamma   90.00
#
_symmetry.space_group_name_H-M   'P 1'
#
loop_
_entity.id
_entity.type
_entity.pdbx_description
1 polymer ?
#
loop_
_entity_poly.entity_id
_entity_poly.type
_entity_poly.pdbx_seq_one_letter_code
_entity_poly.pdbx_strand_id
1 'polypeptide(L)'
;MKFLKYVALFAITFAIVIWLGVKDALTPVVREDIRTPIYTLGDGSYQQALAQQKQVLKFGPMFWGQYPGGLAFTDAEQALHYLKQNPQKFSGSSEWGVYQLSGDLERDVDYNGYSGQLHIRHSLLVIKQIPTM
;
A
#
# COMPACT_ATOMS: atom_id res chain seq x y z
N MET A 1 -16.13 -22.78 -33.62
CA MET A 1 -14.79 -23.21 -33.13
C MET A 1 -13.83 -22.06 -32.81
N LYS A 2 -13.74 -20.98 -33.60
CA LYS A 2 -12.82 -19.86 -33.32
C LYS A 2 -13.14 -19.09 -32.02
N PHE A 3 -14.43 -18.84 -31.75
CA PHE A 3 -14.90 -18.15 -30.54
C PHE A 3 -14.48 -18.85 -29.23
N LEU A 4 -14.60 -20.18 -29.17
CA LEU A 4 -14.19 -20.97 -28.00
C LEU A 4 -12.68 -20.85 -27.71
N LYS A 5 -11.85 -20.70 -28.76
CA LYS A 5 -10.40 -20.51 -28.61
C LYS A 5 -10.07 -19.15 -27.99
N TYR A 6 -10.80 -18.09 -28.35
CA TYR A 6 -10.60 -16.76 -27.75
C TYR A 6 -11.06 -16.70 -26.30
N VAL A 7 -12.18 -17.36 -25.96
CA VAL A 7 -12.66 -17.45 -24.58
C VAL A 7 -11.68 -18.25 -23.70
N ALA A 8 -11.18 -19.38 -24.21
CA ALA A 8 -10.17 -20.16 -23.50
C ALA A 8 -8.86 -19.37 -23.32
N LEU A 9 -8.42 -18.66 -24.36
CA LEU A 9 -7.22 -17.82 -24.28
C LEU A 9 -7.42 -16.71 -23.23
N PHE A 10 -8.55 -16.00 -23.24
CA PHE A 10 -8.84 -14.96 -22.26
C PHE A 10 -8.87 -15.49 -20.83
N ALA A 11 -9.52 -16.63 -20.60
CA ALA A 11 -9.57 -17.26 -19.28
C ALA A 11 -8.17 -17.65 -18.76
N ILE A 12 -7.31 -18.18 -19.64
CA ILE A 12 -5.92 -18.51 -19.30
C ILE A 12 -5.13 -17.24 -18.97
N THR A 13 -5.21 -16.21 -19.81
CA THR A 13 -4.50 -14.95 -19.55
C THR A 13 -4.97 -14.29 -18.26
N PHE A 14 -6.27 -14.27 -18.00
CA PHE A 14 -6.85 -13.72 -16.78
C PHE A 14 -6.43 -14.51 -15.53
N ALA A 15 -6.41 -15.84 -15.61
CA ALA A 15 -5.91 -16.69 -14.54
C ALA A 15 -4.42 -16.44 -14.26
N ILE A 16 -3.59 -16.24 -15.28
CA ILE A 16 -2.17 -15.89 -15.12
C ILE A 16 -2.01 -14.55 -14.42
N VAL A 17 -2.76 -13.51 -14.83
CA VAL A 17 -2.70 -12.18 -14.20
C VAL A 17 -3.13 -12.23 -12.73
N ILE A 18 -4.22 -12.95 -12.43
CA ILE A 18 -4.67 -13.16 -11.04
C ILE A 18 -3.60 -13.91 -10.25
N TRP A 19 -3.08 -15.01 -10.78
CA TRP A 19 -2.06 -15.81 -10.09
C TRP A 19 -0.80 -15.00 -9.77
N LEU A 20 -0.31 -14.21 -10.73
CA LEU A 20 0.86 -13.36 -10.53
C LEU A 20 0.64 -12.29 -9.44
N GLY A 21 -0.55 -11.70 -9.34
CA GLY A 21 -0.86 -10.73 -8.29
C GLY A 21 -1.16 -11.37 -6.92
N VAL A 22 -1.74 -12.56 -6.90
CA VAL A 22 -2.19 -13.22 -5.67
C VAL A 22 -1.07 -14.02 -4.99
N LYS A 23 -0.13 -14.61 -5.75
CA LYS A 23 0.98 -15.41 -5.18
C LYS A 23 1.83 -14.59 -4.19
N ASP A 24 2.06 -13.32 -4.50
CA ASP A 24 2.88 -12.42 -3.67
C ASP A 24 2.10 -11.95 -2.43
N ALA A 25 0.76 -11.93 -2.50
CA ALA A 25 -0.11 -11.65 -1.37
C ALA A 25 -0.31 -12.86 -0.42
N LEU A 26 -0.12 -14.09 -0.91
CA LEU A 26 -0.37 -15.32 -0.16
C LEU A 26 0.87 -15.93 0.50
N THR A 27 2.07 -15.43 0.21
CA THR A 27 3.28 -15.92 0.88
C THR A 27 3.35 -15.27 2.27
N PRO A 28 3.23 -16.02 3.38
CA PRO A 28 3.29 -15.43 4.71
C PRO A 28 4.70 -14.89 4.93
N VAL A 29 4.84 -13.57 5.00
CA VAL A 29 6.11 -12.92 5.31
C VAL A 29 6.31 -12.98 6.82
N VAL A 30 7.20 -13.88 7.24
CA VAL A 30 7.68 -13.93 8.63
C VAL A 30 8.78 -12.88 8.77
N ARG A 31 8.57 -11.92 9.68
CA ARG A 31 9.49 -10.80 9.89
C ARG A 31 10.48 -11.13 11.01
N GLU A 32 11.75 -10.89 10.72
CA GLU A 32 12.81 -11.02 11.73
C GLU A 32 13.02 -9.71 12.49
N ASP A 33 12.74 -8.57 11.84
CA ASP A 33 12.88 -7.23 12.40
C ASP A 33 11.76 -6.30 11.91
N ILE A 34 11.27 -5.44 12.82
CA ILE A 34 10.21 -4.44 12.58
C ILE A 34 10.63 -3.03 13.03
N ARG A 35 11.91 -2.83 13.31
CA ARG A 35 12.43 -1.65 14.03
C ARG A 35 12.51 -0.39 13.19
N THR A 36 12.58 -0.47 11.86
CA THR A 36 12.74 0.70 10.97
C THR A 36 11.38 1.20 10.48
N PRO A 37 10.75 2.17 11.14
CA PRO A 37 9.40 2.60 10.76
C PRO A 37 9.36 3.07 9.30
N ILE A 38 8.32 2.67 8.60
CA ILE A 38 8.00 3.15 7.26
C ILE A 38 6.76 4.02 7.38
N TYR A 39 6.71 5.09 6.60
CA TYR A 39 5.57 6.00 6.61
C TYR A 39 4.77 5.87 5.33
N THR A 40 3.47 6.09 5.43
CA THR A 40 2.55 5.99 4.30
C THR A 40 1.42 7.00 4.43
N LEU A 41 0.59 7.07 3.40
CA LEU A 41 -0.62 7.88 3.38
C LEU A 41 -1.83 6.98 3.55
N GLY A 42 -2.86 7.48 4.22
CA GLY A 42 -4.14 6.78 4.32
C GLY A 42 -5.26 7.80 4.38
N ASP A 43 -6.44 7.36 3.99
CA ASP A 43 -7.64 8.09 4.36
C ASP A 43 -7.86 8.00 5.89
N GLY A 44 -8.68 8.89 6.43
CA GLY A 44 -8.99 8.96 7.87
C GLY A 44 -9.72 7.71 8.42
N SER A 45 -9.96 6.68 7.60
CA SER A 45 -10.72 5.49 7.99
C SER A 45 -10.08 4.72 9.16
N TYR A 46 -8.77 4.81 9.33
CA TYR A 46 -8.05 4.12 10.41
C TYR A 46 -8.20 4.83 11.76
N GLN A 47 -8.54 6.11 11.79
CA GLN A 47 -8.54 6.92 13.02
C GLN A 47 -9.43 6.32 14.09
N GLN A 48 -10.66 5.92 13.74
CA GLN A 48 -11.60 5.33 14.68
C GLN A 48 -11.10 3.99 15.22
N ALA A 49 -10.52 3.14 14.36
CA ALA A 49 -9.97 1.85 14.78
C ALA A 49 -8.76 2.03 15.72
N LEU A 50 -7.87 2.96 15.39
CA LEU A 50 -6.71 3.30 16.22
C LEU A 50 -7.12 3.89 17.57
N ALA A 51 -8.14 4.76 17.60
CA ALA A 51 -8.70 5.31 18.85
C ALA A 51 -9.29 4.22 19.76
N GLN A 52 -9.77 3.12 19.18
CA GLN A 52 -10.26 1.94 19.91
C GLN A 52 -9.16 0.92 20.23
N GLN A 53 -7.88 1.27 20.05
CA GLN A 53 -6.73 0.38 20.24
C GLN A 53 -6.82 -0.92 19.40
N LYS A 54 -7.52 -0.87 18.26
CA LYS A 54 -7.62 -2.01 17.35
C LYS A 54 -6.38 -2.07 16.46
N GLN A 55 -5.99 -3.29 16.12
CA GLN A 55 -4.98 -3.55 15.11
C GLN A 55 -5.55 -3.22 13.73
N VAL A 56 -4.80 -2.45 12.94
CA VAL A 56 -5.15 -2.09 11.57
C VAL A 56 -4.07 -2.62 10.64
N LEU A 57 -4.45 -3.51 9.73
CA LEU A 57 -3.58 -3.98 8.67
C LEU A 57 -3.77 -3.10 7.44
N LYS A 58 -2.65 -2.57 6.95
CA LYS A 58 -2.61 -1.85 5.69
C LYS A 58 -1.89 -2.70 4.66
N PHE A 59 -2.49 -2.81 3.49
CA PHE A 59 -1.92 -3.58 2.39
C PHE A 59 -1.15 -2.65 1.44
N GLY A 60 -0.18 -3.25 0.74
CA GLY A 60 0.44 -2.66 -0.44
C GLY A 60 -0.56 -2.30 -1.53
N PRO A 61 -0.10 -1.74 -2.67
CA PRO A 61 -0.97 -1.16 -3.67
C PRO A 61 -2.05 -2.15 -4.12
N MET A 62 -3.31 -1.74 -4.01
CA MET A 62 -4.44 -2.55 -4.47
C MET A 62 -4.78 -2.18 -5.92
N PHE A 63 -4.78 -3.21 -6.78
CA PHE A 63 -5.19 -3.26 -8.19
C PHE A 63 -4.79 -2.07 -9.09
N TRP A 64 -3.91 -2.35 -10.07
CA TRP A 64 -3.46 -1.41 -11.11
C TRP A 64 -2.61 -0.21 -10.63
N GLY A 65 -2.05 -0.28 -9.41
CA GLY A 65 -1.01 0.66 -8.97
C GLY A 65 -1.49 2.10 -8.71
N GLN A 66 -2.80 2.33 -8.52
CA GLN A 66 -3.37 3.69 -8.47
C GLN A 66 -3.73 4.21 -7.07
N TYR A 67 -3.51 3.47 -5.99
CA TYR A 67 -3.83 3.97 -4.65
C TYR A 67 -2.61 4.61 -3.99
N PRO A 68 -2.61 5.94 -3.72
CA PRO A 68 -1.46 6.60 -3.10
C PRO A 68 -1.22 6.14 -1.66
N GLY A 69 -2.17 5.45 -1.04
CA GLY A 69 -1.93 4.76 0.22
C GLY A 69 -1.02 3.53 0.13
N GLY A 70 -0.62 3.10 -1.07
CA GLY A 70 0.45 2.12 -1.24
C GLY A 70 1.85 2.73 -1.22
N LEU A 71 1.99 4.06 -1.19
CA LEU A 71 3.29 4.72 -1.20
C LEU A 71 3.98 4.58 0.15
N ALA A 72 5.29 4.38 0.10
CA ALA A 72 6.17 4.31 1.25
C ALA A 72 7.14 5.50 1.27
N PHE A 73 7.41 6.00 2.48
CA PHE A 73 8.34 7.09 2.74
C PHE A 73 9.29 6.70 3.86
N THR A 74 10.55 7.12 3.75
CA THR A 74 11.61 6.85 4.73
C THR A 74 11.42 7.61 6.04
N ASP A 75 10.74 8.76 5.99
CA ASP A 75 10.42 9.58 7.14
C ASP A 75 9.05 10.25 6.99
N ALA A 76 8.50 10.69 8.12
CA ALA A 76 7.18 11.29 8.19
C ALA A 76 7.11 12.66 7.50
N GLU A 77 8.21 13.42 7.47
CA GLU A 77 8.25 14.76 6.90
C GLU A 77 8.11 14.69 5.37
N GLN A 78 8.80 13.76 4.72
CA GLN A 78 8.64 13.49 3.29
C GLN A 78 7.20 13.09 2.95
N ALA A 79 6.56 12.24 3.76
CA ALA A 79 5.17 11.85 3.56
C ALA A 79 4.21 13.05 3.70
N LEU A 80 4.40 13.87 4.74
CA LEU A 80 3.61 15.08 4.98
C LEU A 80 3.78 16.08 3.83
N HIS A 81 5.02 16.26 3.37
CA HIS A 81 5.34 17.15 2.26
C HIS A 81 4.69 16.67 0.97
N TYR A 82 4.76 15.36 0.66
CA TYR A 82 4.09 14.79 -0.50
C TYR A 82 2.58 15.00 -0.46
N LEU A 83 1.96 14.80 0.71
CA LEU A 83 0.53 15.03 0.92
C LEU A 83 0.16 16.50 0.64
N LYS A 84 0.93 17.45 1.18
CA LYS A 84 0.74 18.90 0.98
C LYS A 84 0.95 19.34 -0.47
N GLN A 85 1.88 18.73 -1.20
CA GLN A 85 2.22 19.09 -2.58
C GLN A 85 1.27 18.51 -3.63
N ASN A 86 0.52 17.46 -3.30
CA ASN A 86 -0.32 16.74 -4.26
C ASN A 86 -1.82 16.72 -3.84
N PRO A 87 -2.43 17.82 -3.38
CA PRO A 87 -3.81 17.81 -2.87
C PRO A 87 -4.84 17.26 -3.85
N GLN A 88 -4.60 17.45 -5.16
CA GLN A 88 -5.44 16.92 -6.24
C GLN A 88 -5.46 15.38 -6.32
N LYS A 89 -4.44 14.69 -5.79
CA LYS A 89 -4.40 13.22 -5.72
C LYS A 89 -5.16 12.67 -4.51
N PHE A 90 -5.56 13.55 -3.60
CA PHE A 90 -6.17 13.23 -2.30
C PHE A 90 -7.55 13.87 -2.14
N SER A 91 -8.14 14.34 -3.24
CA SER A 91 -9.46 14.96 -3.24
C SER A 91 -10.55 13.92 -2.96
N GLY A 92 -11.27 14.08 -1.84
CA GLY A 92 -12.31 13.18 -1.38
C GLY A 92 -12.92 13.61 -0.04
N SER A 93 -13.93 12.88 0.45
CA SER A 93 -14.64 13.17 1.71
C SER A 93 -13.91 12.72 2.98
N SER A 94 -12.71 12.18 2.86
CA SER A 94 -11.91 11.67 3.97
C SER A 94 -10.66 12.52 4.15
N GLU A 95 -10.42 12.99 5.37
CA GLU A 95 -9.15 13.64 5.72
C GLU A 95 -8.01 12.64 5.55
N TRP A 96 -7.12 12.92 4.59
CA TRP A 96 -5.93 12.11 4.40
C TRP A 96 -4.89 12.44 5.46
N GLY A 97 -4.18 11.42 5.91
CA GLY A 97 -3.16 11.54 6.96
C GLY A 97 -1.93 10.70 6.68
N VAL A 98 -0.86 11.03 7.39
CA VAL A 98 0.36 10.23 7.41
C VAL A 98 0.26 9.20 8.52
N TYR A 99 0.65 7.96 8.23
CA TYR A 99 0.62 6.85 9.17
C TYR A 99 2.00 6.22 9.27
N GLN A 100 2.38 5.88 10.50
CA GLN A 100 3.55 5.06 10.76
C GLN A 100 3.15 3.59 10.71
N LEU A 101 3.88 2.81 9.92
CA LEU A 101 3.76 1.38 9.82
C LEU A 101 4.88 0.69 10.59
N SER A 102 4.58 -0.50 11.12
CA SER A 102 5.62 -1.43 11.53
C SER A 102 6.28 -1.95 10.26
N GLY A 103 7.50 -1.53 9.99
CA GLY A 103 8.18 -1.77 8.72
C GLY A 103 9.66 -2.06 8.93
N ASP A 104 10.29 -2.80 8.03
CA ASP A 104 11.70 -2.64 7.71
C ASP A 104 11.73 -2.20 6.25
N LEU A 105 12.22 -0.98 6.01
CA LEU A 105 12.16 -0.36 4.70
C LEU A 105 12.75 -1.26 3.61
N GLU A 106 13.89 -1.90 3.85
CA GLU A 106 14.57 -2.70 2.82
C GLU A 106 13.82 -3.99 2.46
N ARG A 107 12.98 -4.50 3.38
CA ARG A 107 12.24 -5.76 3.21
C ARG A 107 10.79 -5.55 2.78
N ASP A 108 10.22 -4.39 3.10
CA ASP A 108 8.78 -4.15 2.98
C ASP A 108 8.37 -3.23 1.84
N VAL A 109 9.33 -2.67 1.09
CA VAL A 109 9.04 -1.81 -0.07
C VAL A 109 9.73 -2.32 -1.33
N ASP A 110 9.07 -2.13 -2.48
CA ASP A 110 9.68 -2.30 -3.79
C ASP A 110 9.79 -0.95 -4.51
N TYR A 111 10.89 -0.77 -5.24
CA TYR A 111 11.07 0.39 -6.11
C TYR A 111 10.32 0.18 -7.42
N ASN A 112 9.35 1.05 -7.71
CA ASN A 112 8.68 1.06 -9.00
C ASN A 112 9.50 1.89 -9.99
N GLY A 113 10.25 1.20 -10.86
CA GLY A 113 11.11 1.84 -11.87
C GLY A 113 10.37 2.72 -12.88
N TYR A 114 9.05 2.56 -13.05
CA TYR A 114 8.25 3.41 -13.94
C TYR A 114 7.84 4.73 -13.30
N SER A 115 7.48 4.73 -12.00
CA SER A 115 7.06 5.94 -11.29
C SER A 115 8.17 6.61 -10.49
N GLY A 116 9.29 5.92 -10.26
CA GLY A 116 10.38 6.37 -9.40
C GLY A 116 10.02 6.39 -7.91
N GLN A 117 8.95 5.69 -7.50
CA GLN A 117 8.43 5.72 -6.13
C GLN A 117 8.54 4.36 -5.43
N LEU A 118 8.73 4.41 -4.11
CA LEU A 118 8.69 3.23 -3.24
C LEU A 118 7.25 2.87 -2.92
N HIS A 119 6.92 1.59 -3.05
CA HIS A 119 5.60 1.07 -2.72
C HIS A 119 5.70 -0.01 -1.67
N ILE A 120 4.77 -0.01 -0.72
CA ILE A 120 4.61 -1.08 0.25
C ILE A 120 4.34 -2.38 -0.51
N ARG A 121 5.14 -3.41 -0.27
CA ARG A 121 5.03 -4.71 -0.93
C ARG A 121 4.10 -5.67 -0.20
N HIS A 122 4.05 -5.59 1.13
CA HIS A 122 3.37 -6.55 1.99
C HIS A 122 2.29 -5.89 2.86
N SER A 123 1.51 -6.70 3.58
CA SER A 123 0.65 -6.17 4.63
C SER A 123 1.47 -5.73 5.84
N LEU A 124 1.28 -4.50 6.30
CA LEU A 124 1.96 -3.94 7.46
C LEU A 124 0.95 -3.48 8.51
N LEU A 125 1.28 -3.65 9.79
CA LEU A 125 0.46 -3.12 10.88
C LEU A 125 0.67 -1.60 10.99
N VAL A 126 -0.42 -0.85 11.03
CA VAL A 126 -0.43 0.58 11.35
C VAL A 126 -0.18 0.74 12.85
N ILE A 127 0.89 1.44 13.21
CA ILE A 127 1.27 1.69 14.59
C ILE A 127 0.52 2.91 15.13
N LYS A 128 0.49 4.01 14.36
CA LYS A 128 -0.18 5.25 14.74
C LYS A 128 -0.32 6.21 13.56
N GLN A 129 -1.21 7.18 13.72
CA GLN A 129 -1.25 8.36 12.85
C GLN A 129 -0.16 9.35 13.28
N ILE A 130 0.48 10.01 12.31
CA ILE A 130 1.37 11.14 12.55
C ILE A 130 0.55 12.43 12.50
N PRO A 131 0.57 13.25 13.57
CA PRO A 131 -0.11 14.53 13.57
C PRO A 131 0.45 15.43 12.45
N THR A 132 -0.45 16.00 11.66
CA THR A 132 -0.14 17.15 10.81
C THR A 132 0.05 18.36 11.73
N MET A 133 1.29 18.79 11.94
CA MET A 133 1.58 20.10 12.55
C MET A 133 1.10 21.24 11.65
#